data_AF-A0A850U0H8-F1
#
_entry.id   AF-A0A850U0H8-F1
#
_cell.length_a   1.000
_cell.length_b   1.000
_cell.length_c   1.000
_cell.angle_alpha   90.00
_cell.angle_beta   90.00
_cell.angle_gamma   90.00
#
_symmetry.space_group_name_H-M   'P 1'
#
loop_
_entity.id
_entity.type
_entity.pdbx_description
1 polymer ?
#
loop_
_entity_poly.entity_id
_entity_poly.type
_entity_poly.pdbx_seq_one_letter_code
_entity_poly.pdbx_strand_id
1 'polypeptide(L)'
;MVMSFRVSELQVLLGFAGRNKSGRKHELLTKALQLLKSGCSPAVQMKIKELYRRRFPRKILTPSDLSMLHVQAGQLPSATALTQGTVCHLPYDHSSAAAVPAALLPPVPVLGPKHEADVQHLSPPIHPVHPDVKMKRLPFYDVYDELIKPTTLASMNSQRFEEAHFTFALTPQQVQQILTSRDILPGAKCDYTIQVQLRFCLCETSCPQEDYFPPNLFVKVNGKLCPLPGYLPPTKNGAEPKRPSRPVNITPLARLSATVPNTIVVNWSSEFGRNYSLSVYLVKQLTSVTLLQKLRAKGIRNPDHSRALIKEKLTADPDSEIATTSLRVSLMCPLGKMRLTVPCRAITCTHLQCFDAALYLQMNEKKPTWTCPVCDKKAPYDNLIIDGLFMEILNSCTDCDEIQFMEDGSWCPMKPKKENQEVCQTSAFSGIEADRWFSSAASSLYTVSSEGKNASEGKKKVEVIDLTLDSSSDEEEPPAKKQCPVSSVALP
;
A
#
# COMPACT_ATOMS: atom_id res chain seq x y z
N MET A 1 -1.13 10.13 32.00
CA MET A 1 -1.80 9.80 30.73
C MET A 1 -1.26 10.63 29.56
N VAL A 2 -1.43 11.95 29.54
CA VAL A 2 -1.05 12.82 28.39
C VAL A 2 0.44 12.80 28.05
N MET A 3 1.34 12.73 29.05
CA MET A 3 2.80 12.63 28.80
C MET A 3 3.20 11.39 28.00
N SER A 4 2.36 10.36 27.99
CA SER A 4 2.59 9.17 27.21
C SER A 4 2.31 9.41 25.71
N PHE A 5 1.45 10.36 25.35
CA PHE A 5 0.89 10.48 24.01
C PHE A 5 1.93 10.73 22.90
N ARG A 6 1.66 10.16 21.72
CA ARG A 6 2.39 10.43 20.47
C ARG A 6 1.95 11.78 19.88
N VAL A 7 2.71 12.27 18.91
CA VAL A 7 2.41 13.54 18.20
C VAL A 7 0.98 13.52 17.64
N SER A 8 0.57 12.43 16.97
CA SER A 8 -0.78 12.30 16.41
C SER A 8 -1.89 12.38 17.47
N GLU A 9 -1.70 11.76 18.64
CA GLU A 9 -2.66 11.78 19.75
C GLU A 9 -2.74 13.16 20.41
N LEU A 10 -1.61 13.86 20.54
CA LEU A 10 -1.56 15.24 21.01
C LEU A 10 -2.25 16.19 20.02
N GLN A 11 -2.08 15.98 18.71
CA GLN A 11 -2.76 16.75 17.67
C GLN A 11 -4.28 16.51 17.67
N VAL A 12 -4.71 15.26 17.88
CA VAL A 12 -6.14 14.92 18.03
C VAL A 12 -6.73 15.57 19.29
N LEU A 13 -6.03 15.51 20.42
CA LEU A 13 -6.46 16.12 21.67
C LEU A 13 -6.56 17.65 21.56
N LEU A 14 -5.51 18.31 21.04
CA LEU A 14 -5.49 19.76 20.85
C LEU A 14 -6.52 20.20 19.83
N GLY A 15 -6.72 19.43 18.76
CA GLY A 15 -7.76 19.71 17.78
C GLY A 15 -9.17 19.54 18.32
N PHE A 16 -9.40 18.57 19.20
CA PHE A 16 -10.65 18.42 19.93
C PHE A 16 -10.92 19.60 20.86
N ALA A 17 -9.86 20.17 21.46
CA ALA A 17 -9.94 21.34 22.34
C ALA A 17 -9.89 22.69 21.59
N GLY A 18 -9.97 22.71 20.26
CA GLY A 18 -9.93 23.93 19.45
C GLY A 18 -8.59 24.68 19.50
N ARG A 19 -7.48 24.00 19.83
CA ARG A 19 -6.13 24.58 19.91
C ARG A 19 -5.32 24.25 18.64
N ASN A 20 -4.27 25.04 18.44
CA ASN A 20 -3.32 24.84 17.33
C ASN A 20 -2.64 23.46 17.43
N LYS A 21 -2.62 22.72 16.30
CA LYS A 21 -2.14 21.34 16.15
C LYS A 21 -0.74 21.24 15.52
N SER A 22 -0.12 22.36 15.13
CA SER A 22 1.24 22.39 14.59
C SER A 22 2.29 22.59 15.70
N GLY A 23 3.48 22.04 15.46
CA GLY A 23 4.63 22.14 16.35
C GLY A 23 5.31 20.80 16.60
N ARG A 24 6.49 20.88 17.22
CA ARG A 24 7.26 19.69 17.65
C ARG A 24 6.56 19.01 18.82
N LYS A 25 6.88 17.73 19.09
CA LYS A 25 6.24 16.94 20.15
C LYS A 25 6.24 17.64 21.52
N HIS A 26 7.37 18.26 21.89
CA HIS A 26 7.50 18.98 23.16
C HIS A 26 6.56 20.19 23.23
N GLU A 27 6.43 20.96 22.15
CA GLU A 27 5.52 22.12 22.07
C GLU A 27 4.05 21.69 22.19
N LEU A 28 3.65 20.62 21.48
CA LEU A 28 2.29 20.07 21.58
C LEU A 28 2.00 19.51 22.97
N LEU A 29 2.99 18.88 23.61
CA LEU A 29 2.87 18.39 24.97
C LEU A 29 2.70 19.54 25.97
N THR A 30 3.50 20.60 25.86
CA THR A 30 3.39 21.80 26.71
C THR A 30 2.00 22.44 26.57
N LYS A 31 1.48 22.59 25.34
CA LYS A 31 0.12 23.09 25.08
C LYS A 31 -0.95 22.19 25.72
N ALA A 32 -0.81 20.87 25.61
CA ALA A 32 -1.75 19.90 26.19
C ALA A 32 -1.71 19.89 27.74
N LEU A 33 -0.54 20.12 28.34
CA LEU A 33 -0.40 20.26 29.80
C LEU A 33 -0.96 21.60 30.29
N GLN A 34 -0.81 22.68 29.53
CA GLN A 34 -1.42 23.98 29.85
C GLN A 34 -2.95 23.91 29.83
N LEU A 35 -3.53 23.15 28.90
CA LEU A 35 -4.96 22.85 28.83
C LEU A 35 -5.47 22.11 30.09
N LEU A 36 -4.62 21.32 30.74
CA LEU A 36 -4.95 20.65 32.01
C LEU A 36 -4.87 21.59 33.21
N LYS A 37 -3.94 22.55 33.20
CA LYS A 37 -3.75 23.53 34.29
C LYS A 37 -4.84 24.62 34.30
N SER A 38 -5.41 24.97 33.15
CA SER A 38 -6.39 26.06 33.01
C SER A 38 -7.85 25.67 33.33
N GLY A 39 -8.09 24.57 34.05
CA GLY A 39 -9.45 24.03 34.25
C GLY A 39 -9.94 23.25 33.03
N CYS A 40 -9.61 21.97 32.97
CA CYS A 40 -9.93 21.10 31.84
C CYS A 40 -11.42 20.70 31.83
N SER A 41 -12.12 20.92 30.71
CA SER A 41 -13.53 20.53 30.57
C SER A 41 -13.70 19.01 30.68
N PRO A 42 -14.83 18.51 31.24
CA PRO A 42 -15.10 17.07 31.34
C PRO A 42 -14.98 16.32 30.01
N ALA A 43 -15.33 16.98 28.90
CA ALA A 43 -15.19 16.44 27.55
C ALA A 43 -13.72 16.17 27.17
N VAL A 44 -12.81 17.09 27.49
CA VAL A 44 -11.37 16.92 27.22
C VAL A 44 -10.79 15.81 28.11
N GLN A 45 -11.21 15.71 29.37
CA GLN A 45 -10.79 14.61 30.26
C GLN A 45 -11.23 13.25 29.74
N MET A 46 -12.47 13.15 29.25
CA MET A 46 -12.99 11.93 28.60
C MET A 46 -12.19 11.60 27.34
N LYS A 47 -11.83 12.62 26.54
CA LYS A 47 -11.00 12.41 25.35
C LYS A 47 -9.60 11.90 25.69
N ILE A 48 -9.00 12.40 26.77
CA ILE A 48 -7.71 11.88 27.28
C ILE A 48 -7.84 10.43 27.72
N LYS A 49 -8.90 10.07 28.45
CA LYS A 49 -9.14 8.67 28.86
C LYS A 49 -9.39 7.75 27.67
N GLU A 50 -10.13 8.20 26.66
CA GLU A 50 -10.36 7.48 25.41
C GLU A 50 -9.05 7.21 24.67
N LEU A 51 -8.25 8.25 24.41
CA LEU A 51 -6.96 8.14 23.73
C LEU A 51 -5.98 7.26 24.51
N TYR A 52 -5.97 7.38 25.85
CA TYR A 52 -5.13 6.54 26.69
C TYR A 52 -5.56 5.07 26.69
N ARG A 53 -6.86 4.78 26.73
CA ARG A 53 -7.40 3.40 26.68
C ARG A 53 -7.16 2.73 25.33
N ARG A 54 -7.24 3.48 24.22
CA ARG A 54 -6.86 2.97 22.88
C ARG A 54 -5.40 2.55 22.83
N ARG A 55 -4.56 3.20 23.63
CA ARG A 55 -3.12 2.92 23.68
C ARG A 55 -2.74 1.83 24.68
N PHE A 56 -3.44 1.76 25.80
CA PHE A 56 -3.24 0.77 26.85
C PHE A 56 -4.58 0.12 27.23
N PRO A 57 -5.10 -0.82 26.42
CA PRO A 57 -6.30 -1.55 26.76
C PRO A 57 -6.04 -2.33 28.06
N ARG A 58 -6.81 -2.04 29.13
CA ARG A 58 -6.80 -2.90 30.30
C ARG A 58 -7.49 -4.21 29.92
N LYS A 59 -6.86 -5.35 30.20
CA LYS A 59 -7.52 -6.65 30.21
C LYS A 59 -8.68 -6.56 31.20
N ILE A 60 -9.90 -6.81 30.74
CA ILE A 60 -11.04 -7.04 31.61
C ILE A 60 -10.85 -8.48 32.10
N LEU A 61 -10.48 -8.65 33.37
CA LEU A 61 -10.56 -9.94 34.03
C LEU A 61 -12.05 -10.29 34.17
N THR A 62 -12.42 -11.44 33.64
CA THR A 62 -13.78 -11.98 33.81
C THR A 62 -13.93 -12.55 35.22
N PRO A 63 -15.15 -12.62 35.80
CA PRO A 63 -15.38 -13.14 37.16
C PRO A 63 -14.86 -14.58 37.39
N SER A 64 -14.55 -15.31 36.32
CA SER A 64 -13.94 -16.65 36.35
C SER A 64 -12.46 -16.67 36.77
N ASP A 65 -11.77 -15.53 36.79
CA ASP A 65 -10.35 -15.44 37.16
C ASP A 65 -10.12 -15.22 38.68
N LEU A 66 -11.19 -15.02 39.47
CA LEU A 66 -11.11 -14.83 40.93
C LEU A 66 -11.24 -16.13 41.74
N SER A 67 -11.47 -17.28 41.09
CA SER A 67 -11.65 -18.57 41.75
C SER A 67 -10.34 -19.32 42.06
N MET A 68 -9.18 -18.77 41.69
CA MET A 68 -7.88 -19.47 41.74
C MET A 68 -6.84 -18.85 42.67
N LEU A 69 -7.24 -17.95 43.58
CA LEU A 69 -6.36 -17.38 44.61
C LEU A 69 -6.97 -17.52 46.01
N HIS A 70 -7.11 -18.75 46.50
CA HIS A 70 -7.23 -18.97 47.95
C HIS A 70 -6.70 -20.35 48.42
N VAL A 71 -5.37 -20.50 48.45
CA VAL A 71 -4.58 -21.44 49.27
C VAL A 71 -3.19 -20.77 49.37
N GLN A 72 -2.55 -20.41 50.49
CA GLN A 72 -2.34 -21.07 51.79
C GLN A 72 -1.68 -20.07 52.80
N ALA A 73 -1.66 -20.48 54.07
CA ALA A 73 -1.00 -19.91 55.27
C ALA A 73 -1.90 -18.99 56.13
N GLY A 74 -2.16 -19.23 57.42
CA GLY A 74 -1.71 -20.26 58.37
C GLY A 74 -1.94 -19.75 59.81
N GLN A 75 -2.32 -20.66 60.71
CA GLN A 75 -2.34 -20.58 62.20
C GLN A 75 -3.60 -20.09 62.97
N LEU A 76 -3.92 -20.90 63.99
CA LEU A 76 -5.03 -21.07 64.97
C LEU A 76 -5.16 -19.96 66.06
N PRO A 77 -6.05 -20.06 67.11
CA PRO A 77 -7.31 -20.84 67.31
C PRO A 77 -8.52 -20.04 67.91
N SER A 78 -9.71 -20.68 67.81
CA SER A 78 -10.87 -20.76 68.73
C SER A 78 -11.33 -19.57 69.60
N ALA A 79 -12.63 -19.22 69.55
CA ALA A 79 -13.67 -19.86 70.40
C ALA A 79 -15.08 -19.19 70.30
N THR A 80 -16.09 -20.05 70.13
CA THR A 80 -17.45 -20.05 70.75
C THR A 80 -18.54 -18.99 70.48
N ALA A 81 -19.75 -19.57 70.30
CA ALA A 81 -21.11 -19.10 70.66
C ALA A 81 -21.79 -18.08 69.71
N LEU A 82 -22.83 -18.46 68.95
CA LEU A 82 -24.24 -18.76 69.28
C LEU A 82 -25.17 -17.53 69.28
N THR A 83 -26.38 -17.79 68.76
CA THR A 83 -27.69 -17.12 68.97
C THR A 83 -28.13 -15.90 68.15
N GLN A 84 -29.25 -16.14 67.42
CA GLN A 84 -30.57 -15.47 67.45
C GLN A 84 -30.67 -13.96 67.18
N GLY A 85 -31.49 -13.62 66.18
CA GLY A 85 -32.74 -12.86 66.40
C GLY A 85 -32.52 -11.37 66.06
N THR A 86 -33.45 -10.54 65.60
CA THR A 86 -34.90 -10.59 65.46
C THR A 86 -35.27 -9.24 64.79
N VAL A 87 -36.19 -9.28 63.82
CA VAL A 87 -37.40 -8.41 63.70
C VAL A 87 -37.28 -6.91 63.38
N CYS A 88 -38.17 -6.46 62.47
CA CYS A 88 -39.07 -5.27 62.53
C CYS A 88 -39.87 -5.19 61.20
N HIS A 89 -41.07 -5.79 61.07
CA HIS A 89 -42.44 -5.22 61.23
C HIS A 89 -42.87 -4.09 60.24
N LEU A 90 -43.70 -4.45 59.23
CA LEU A 90 -45.07 -4.00 58.81
C LEU A 90 -45.57 -2.55 59.02
N PRO A 91 -46.75 -2.10 58.48
CA PRO A 91 -47.72 -2.70 57.52
C PRO A 91 -48.29 -1.72 56.43
N TYR A 92 -49.08 -2.22 55.47
CA TYR A 92 -50.36 -1.61 55.04
C TYR A 92 -51.22 -2.62 54.24
N ASP A 93 -52.48 -2.79 54.65
CA ASP A 93 -53.54 -3.65 54.06
C ASP A 93 -54.45 -2.85 53.10
N HIS A 94 -55.04 -3.48 52.08
CA HIS A 94 -56.45 -3.96 52.04
C HIS A 94 -57.04 -4.19 50.61
N SER A 95 -57.81 -5.30 50.49
CA SER A 95 -58.97 -5.59 49.56
C SER A 95 -58.70 -6.45 48.31
N SER A 96 -59.08 -7.76 48.28
CA SER A 96 -60.39 -8.39 47.93
C SER A 96 -60.55 -8.62 46.40
N ALA A 97 -60.96 -9.75 45.78
CA ALA A 97 -61.48 -11.08 46.15
C ALA A 97 -61.48 -12.05 44.92
N ALA A 98 -61.78 -13.35 45.18
CA ALA A 98 -62.17 -14.49 44.31
C ALA A 98 -61.03 -15.32 43.63
N ALA A 99 -60.63 -16.52 44.12
CA ALA A 99 -61.28 -17.87 44.11
C ALA A 99 -61.47 -18.42 42.68
N VAL A 100 -61.01 -19.62 42.27
CA VAL A 100 -61.24 -21.01 42.76
C VAL A 100 -60.22 -22.02 42.11
N PRO A 101 -60.12 -23.34 42.46
CA PRO A 101 -59.15 -23.88 43.41
C PRO A 101 -58.23 -25.03 42.89
N ALA A 102 -57.34 -25.46 43.80
CA ALA A 102 -56.36 -26.55 43.75
C ALA A 102 -56.92 -27.95 44.09
N ALA A 103 -56.07 -29.00 43.98
CA ALA A 103 -56.02 -30.30 44.73
C ALA A 103 -55.62 -31.49 43.79
N LEU A 104 -54.80 -32.52 44.08
CA LEU A 104 -54.14 -33.09 45.29
C LEU A 104 -53.00 -34.09 44.87
N LEU A 105 -51.97 -34.25 45.72
CA LEU A 105 -50.85 -35.22 45.76
C LEU A 105 -51.31 -36.62 46.31
N PRO A 106 -50.51 -37.66 46.75
CA PRO A 106 -49.04 -37.90 46.94
C PRO A 106 -48.62 -39.40 46.62
N PRO A 107 -47.67 -40.14 47.30
CA PRO A 107 -46.27 -39.93 47.78
C PRO A 107 -45.21 -40.98 47.26
N VAL A 108 -43.93 -40.76 47.63
CA VAL A 108 -42.66 -41.55 47.48
C VAL A 108 -42.64 -42.70 48.56
N PRO A 109 -41.81 -43.82 48.60
CA PRO A 109 -40.35 -43.86 48.32
C PRO A 109 -39.56 -45.20 48.02
N VAL A 110 -38.24 -45.02 47.74
CA VAL A 110 -37.03 -45.90 47.90
C VAL A 110 -36.71 -47.04 46.91
N LEU A 111 -35.58 -46.93 46.16
CA LEU A 111 -34.35 -47.77 46.24
C LEU A 111 -33.36 -47.42 45.08
N GLY A 112 -32.06 -47.21 45.39
CA GLY A 112 -30.96 -47.21 44.40
C GLY A 112 -30.56 -48.64 43.98
N PRO A 113 -29.53 -48.89 43.11
CA PRO A 113 -28.24 -48.17 43.05
C PRO A 113 -27.60 -47.92 41.64
N LYS A 114 -26.61 -46.99 41.62
CA LYS A 114 -25.34 -46.90 40.84
C LYS A 114 -25.24 -47.47 39.40
N HIS A 115 -24.87 -46.64 38.41
CA HIS A 115 -23.52 -46.55 37.80
C HIS A 115 -23.44 -45.48 36.69
N GLU A 116 -22.26 -44.86 36.57
CA GLU A 116 -21.88 -43.79 35.62
C GLU A 116 -21.83 -44.24 34.14
N ALA A 117 -22.15 -43.32 33.23
CA ALA A 117 -21.45 -43.16 31.94
C ALA A 117 -21.61 -41.69 31.45
N ASP A 118 -20.50 -40.97 31.52
CA ASP A 118 -20.26 -39.61 31.02
C ASP A 118 -20.41 -39.56 29.49
N VAL A 119 -21.39 -38.80 28.99
CA VAL A 119 -21.50 -38.47 27.57
C VAL A 119 -20.93 -37.07 27.37
N GLN A 120 -19.67 -37.03 26.98
CA GLN A 120 -18.98 -35.83 26.57
C GLN A 120 -19.72 -35.17 25.40
N HIS A 121 -20.25 -33.96 25.66
CA HIS A 121 -20.87 -33.10 24.68
C HIS A 121 -19.81 -32.59 23.69
N LEU A 122 -19.61 -33.31 22.59
CA LEU A 122 -18.78 -32.87 21.47
C LEU A 122 -19.36 -31.58 20.87
N SER A 123 -18.60 -30.50 20.97
CA SER A 123 -18.85 -29.24 20.27
C SER A 123 -18.93 -29.48 18.75
N PRO A 124 -19.87 -28.87 18.02
CA PRO A 124 -19.96 -29.07 16.58
C PRO A 124 -18.73 -28.48 15.87
N PRO A 125 -18.32 -29.04 14.71
CA PRO A 125 -17.25 -28.46 13.91
C PRO A 125 -17.64 -27.04 13.47
N ILE A 126 -16.78 -26.08 13.82
CA ILE A 126 -16.95 -24.67 13.49
C ILE A 126 -16.91 -24.55 11.97
N HIS A 127 -18.07 -24.32 11.37
CA HIS A 127 -18.16 -24.08 9.94
C HIS A 127 -17.37 -22.81 9.62
N PRO A 128 -16.66 -22.76 8.48
CA PRO A 128 -15.91 -21.57 8.12
C PRO A 128 -16.86 -20.38 8.03
N VAL A 129 -16.69 -19.39 8.93
CA VAL A 129 -17.48 -18.17 8.88
C VAL A 129 -17.03 -17.40 7.64
N HIS A 130 -17.95 -17.19 6.70
CA HIS A 130 -17.75 -16.35 5.53
C HIS A 130 -18.01 -14.89 5.94
N PRO A 131 -16.97 -14.08 6.20
CA PRO A 131 -17.17 -12.67 6.45
C PRO A 131 -17.67 -11.98 5.17
N ASP A 132 -18.44 -10.90 5.31
CA ASP A 132 -18.83 -10.01 4.21
C ASP A 132 -17.66 -9.20 3.62
N VAL A 133 -16.42 -9.67 3.81
CA VAL A 133 -15.20 -9.08 3.30
C VAL A 133 -15.18 -9.24 1.79
N LYS A 134 -14.75 -8.19 1.08
CA LYS A 134 -14.58 -8.21 -0.37
C LYS A 134 -13.15 -7.89 -0.72
N MET A 135 -12.56 -8.62 -1.66
CA MET A 135 -11.22 -8.30 -2.14
C MET A 135 -11.26 -7.12 -3.12
N LYS A 136 -10.30 -6.21 -3.02
CA LYS A 136 -10.07 -5.17 -4.02
C LYS A 136 -9.68 -5.83 -5.34
N ARG A 137 -10.31 -5.37 -6.43
CA ARG A 137 -10.04 -5.86 -7.78
C ARG A 137 -8.60 -5.57 -8.18
N LEU A 138 -7.95 -6.57 -8.80
CA LEU A 138 -6.62 -6.41 -9.38
C LEU A 138 -6.77 -6.12 -10.88
N PRO A 139 -6.19 -5.03 -11.41
CA PRO A 139 -6.38 -4.67 -12.82
C PRO A 139 -5.95 -5.77 -13.80
N PHE A 140 -4.84 -6.46 -13.53
CA PHE A 140 -4.30 -7.51 -14.40
C PHE A 140 -5.00 -8.87 -14.27
N TYR A 141 -6.12 -8.97 -13.55
CA TYR A 141 -6.83 -10.23 -13.37
C TYR A 141 -8.33 -10.02 -13.53
N ASP A 142 -8.93 -10.71 -14.50
CA ASP A 142 -10.38 -10.86 -14.56
C ASP A 142 -10.78 -12.11 -13.78
N VAL A 143 -11.70 -11.95 -12.82
CA VAL A 143 -12.19 -13.06 -12.00
C VAL A 143 -13.26 -13.82 -12.78
N TYR A 144 -13.04 -15.13 -12.97
CA TYR A 144 -13.97 -16.03 -13.66
C TYR A 144 -14.86 -16.75 -12.66
N ASP A 145 -14.30 -17.17 -11.53
CA ASP A 145 -15.06 -17.85 -10.47
C ASP A 145 -14.42 -17.67 -9.09
N GLU A 146 -15.23 -17.84 -8.05
CA GLU A 146 -14.83 -17.82 -6.64
C GLU A 146 -14.83 -19.25 -6.10
N LEU A 147 -13.67 -19.92 -6.16
CA LEU A 147 -13.51 -21.31 -5.74
C LEU A 147 -13.61 -21.48 -4.22
N ILE A 148 -13.13 -20.49 -3.46
CA ILE A 148 -13.34 -20.35 -2.02
C ILE A 148 -13.66 -18.90 -1.74
N LYS A 149 -14.87 -18.65 -1.21
CA LYS A 149 -15.30 -17.33 -0.77
C LYS A 149 -14.36 -16.77 0.30
N PRO A 150 -14.25 -15.44 0.47
CA PRO A 150 -13.61 -14.85 1.65
C PRO A 150 -14.07 -15.58 2.91
N THR A 151 -13.11 -16.18 3.61
CA THR A 151 -13.34 -17.05 4.76
C THR A 151 -12.38 -16.64 5.86
N THR A 152 -12.88 -16.50 7.09
CA THR A 152 -12.05 -16.06 8.22
C THR A 152 -11.04 -17.14 8.58
N LEU A 153 -9.78 -16.75 8.74
CA LEU A 153 -8.75 -17.55 9.39
C LEU A 153 -9.02 -17.52 10.89
N ALA A 154 -9.83 -18.45 11.37
CA ALA A 154 -10.24 -18.51 12.77
C ALA A 154 -9.04 -18.78 13.69
N SER A 155 -8.87 -17.94 14.72
CA SER A 155 -7.93 -18.20 15.81
C SER A 155 -8.65 -19.05 16.84
N MET A 156 -8.30 -20.33 16.93
CA MET A 156 -9.03 -21.31 17.73
C MET A 156 -8.35 -21.59 19.06
N ASN A 157 -7.03 -21.39 19.13
CA ASN A 157 -6.23 -21.79 20.26
C ASN A 157 -5.35 -20.64 20.75
N SER A 158 -5.10 -20.55 22.05
CA SER A 158 -4.11 -19.63 22.64
C SER A 158 -2.66 -19.96 22.25
N GLN A 159 -2.44 -20.72 21.17
CA GLN A 159 -1.12 -21.09 20.67
C GLN A 159 -0.54 -19.96 19.81
N ARG A 160 0.80 -19.86 19.80
CA ARG A 160 1.51 -18.82 19.06
C ARG A 160 1.32 -18.93 17.54
N PHE A 161 1.15 -20.16 17.05
CA PHE A 161 0.93 -20.47 15.64
C PHE A 161 -0.43 -21.13 15.48
N GLU A 162 -1.20 -20.62 14.54
CA GLU A 162 -2.50 -21.12 14.15
C GLU A 162 -2.38 -21.91 12.85
N GLU A 163 -3.30 -22.84 12.64
CA GLU A 163 -3.40 -23.65 11.43
C GLU A 163 -4.86 -23.73 10.98
N ALA A 164 -5.09 -23.59 9.68
CA ALA A 164 -6.41 -23.79 9.07
C ALA A 164 -6.30 -24.59 7.77
N HIS A 165 -7.31 -25.41 7.53
CA HIS A 165 -7.40 -26.33 6.40
C HIS A 165 -8.56 -25.91 5.49
N PHE A 166 -8.28 -25.82 4.20
CA PHE A 166 -9.25 -25.45 3.18
C PHE A 166 -9.23 -26.46 2.05
N THR A 167 -10.38 -26.68 1.44
CA THR A 167 -10.52 -27.61 0.31
C THR A 167 -11.36 -26.95 -0.78
N PHE A 168 -10.98 -27.14 -2.04
CA PHE A 168 -11.80 -26.75 -3.19
C PHE A 168 -11.69 -27.81 -4.30
N ALA A 169 -12.69 -27.87 -5.17
CA ALA A 169 -12.68 -28.71 -6.36
C ALA A 169 -12.78 -27.82 -7.61
N LEU A 170 -12.26 -28.31 -8.73
CA LEU A 170 -12.41 -27.67 -10.03
C LEU A 170 -13.47 -28.41 -10.84
N THR A 171 -14.29 -27.71 -11.59
CA THR A 171 -15.21 -28.36 -12.54
C THR A 171 -14.43 -28.83 -13.79
N PRO A 172 -14.95 -29.81 -14.56
CA PRO A 172 -14.31 -30.23 -15.82
C PRO A 172 -14.07 -29.06 -16.79
N GLN A 173 -15.02 -28.12 -16.85
CA GLN A 173 -14.89 -26.91 -17.67
C GLN A 173 -13.73 -26.03 -17.21
N GLN A 174 -13.58 -25.80 -15.90
CA GLN A 174 -12.48 -25.00 -15.36
C GLN A 174 -11.12 -25.65 -15.60
N VAL A 175 -11.03 -26.97 -15.44
CA VAL A 175 -9.82 -27.73 -15.77
C VAL A 175 -9.45 -27.55 -17.24
N GLN A 176 -10.42 -27.70 -18.15
CA GLN A 176 -10.20 -27.48 -19.57
C GLN A 176 -9.77 -26.04 -19.87
N GLN A 177 -10.41 -25.04 -19.25
CA GLN A 177 -10.04 -23.63 -19.38
C GLN A 177 -8.58 -23.39 -18.98
N ILE A 178 -8.14 -23.91 -17.84
CA ILE A 178 -6.74 -23.79 -17.41
C ILE A 178 -5.81 -24.45 -18.43
N LEU A 179 -6.05 -25.73 -18.76
CA LEU A 179 -5.15 -26.51 -19.62
C LEU A 179 -5.02 -25.93 -21.04
N THR A 180 -6.10 -25.37 -21.58
CA THR A 180 -6.11 -24.73 -22.92
C THR A 180 -5.52 -23.32 -22.92
N SER A 181 -5.36 -22.69 -21.76
CA SER A 181 -4.85 -21.32 -21.61
C SER A 181 -3.32 -21.21 -21.57
N ARG A 182 -2.62 -22.31 -21.88
CA ARG A 182 -1.17 -22.43 -21.83
C ARG A 182 -0.54 -21.51 -22.87
N ASP A 183 0.14 -20.45 -22.42
CA ASP A 183 0.84 -19.55 -23.33
C ASP A 183 2.19 -20.16 -23.70
N ILE A 184 2.42 -20.36 -24.99
CA ILE A 184 3.64 -20.96 -25.54
C ILE A 184 4.45 -19.83 -26.19
N LEU A 185 4.86 -18.84 -25.40
CA LEU A 185 5.85 -17.87 -25.87
C LEU A 185 7.24 -18.51 -25.80
N PRO A 186 8.00 -18.54 -26.92
CA PRO A 186 9.36 -19.09 -26.93
C PRO A 186 10.26 -18.34 -25.94
N GLY A 187 10.77 -19.04 -24.92
CA GLY A 187 11.72 -18.49 -23.93
C GLY A 187 11.11 -17.95 -22.63
N ALA A 188 9.78 -17.91 -22.49
CA ALA A 188 9.11 -17.60 -21.23
C ALA A 188 8.89 -18.86 -20.38
N LYS A 189 8.88 -18.73 -19.05
CA LYS A 189 8.38 -19.80 -18.16
C LYS A 189 6.97 -20.16 -18.62
N CYS A 190 6.71 -21.45 -18.76
CA CYS A 190 5.44 -21.94 -19.26
C CYS A 190 4.34 -21.66 -18.23
N ASP A 191 3.66 -20.52 -18.38
CA ASP A 191 2.63 -20.04 -17.46
C ASP A 191 1.25 -20.12 -18.13
N TYR A 192 0.26 -20.57 -17.37
CA TYR A 192 -1.14 -20.56 -17.80
C TYR A 192 -1.69 -19.15 -17.66
N THR A 193 -2.40 -18.65 -18.68
CA THR A 193 -3.08 -17.34 -18.56
C THR A 193 -4.33 -17.43 -17.70
N ILE A 194 -4.99 -18.59 -17.63
CA ILE A 194 -6.04 -18.87 -16.65
C ILE A 194 -5.42 -19.60 -15.46
N GLN A 195 -5.58 -19.05 -14.26
CA GLN A 195 -4.85 -19.42 -13.06
C GLN A 195 -5.80 -19.61 -11.86
N VAL A 196 -5.37 -20.45 -10.92
CA VAL A 196 -5.90 -20.50 -9.56
C VAL A 196 -5.11 -19.53 -8.69
N GLN A 197 -5.78 -18.50 -8.18
CA GLN A 197 -5.20 -17.40 -7.43
C GLN A 197 -5.66 -17.43 -5.97
N LEU A 198 -4.71 -17.60 -5.06
CA LEU A 198 -4.90 -17.51 -3.62
C LEU A 198 -4.63 -16.07 -3.15
N ARG A 199 -5.54 -15.52 -2.34
CA ARG A 199 -5.39 -14.17 -1.78
C ARG A 199 -5.68 -14.16 -0.28
N PHE A 200 -5.00 -13.26 0.42
CA PHE A 200 -5.17 -13.02 1.84
C PHE A 200 -5.47 -11.54 2.08
N CYS A 201 -6.25 -11.23 3.10
CA CYS A 201 -6.51 -9.85 3.51
C CYS A 201 -6.82 -9.77 5.01
N LEU A 202 -7.07 -8.54 5.49
CA LEU A 202 -7.64 -8.31 6.82
C LEU A 202 -9.15 -8.61 6.79
N CYS A 203 -9.71 -9.07 7.91
CA CYS A 203 -11.16 -9.19 8.10
C CYS A 203 -11.79 -7.83 8.41
N GLU A 204 -11.71 -6.89 7.47
CA GLU A 204 -12.37 -5.58 7.56
C GLU A 204 -13.45 -5.47 6.48
N THR A 205 -14.64 -5.00 6.86
CA THR A 205 -15.81 -4.89 5.98
C THR A 205 -16.15 -3.46 5.58
N SER A 206 -15.39 -2.47 6.08
CA SER A 206 -15.60 -1.04 5.79
C SER A 206 -15.28 -0.67 4.34
N CYS A 207 -14.43 -1.45 3.66
CA CYS A 207 -14.07 -1.25 2.27
C CYS A 207 -13.54 -2.56 1.64
N PRO A 208 -13.45 -2.63 0.30
CA PRO A 208 -12.74 -3.71 -0.37
C PRO A 208 -11.26 -3.75 0.04
N GLN A 209 -10.78 -4.93 0.40
CA GLN A 209 -9.49 -5.14 1.03
C GLN A 209 -8.35 -5.33 0.04
N GLU A 210 -7.21 -4.70 0.29
CA GLU A 210 -5.97 -5.01 -0.42
C GLU A 210 -5.38 -6.33 0.06
N ASP A 211 -4.49 -6.94 -0.73
CA ASP A 211 -3.77 -8.12 -0.30
C ASP A 211 -2.96 -7.81 0.96
N TYR A 212 -3.15 -8.62 2.00
CA TYR A 212 -2.46 -8.48 3.28
C TYR A 212 -2.15 -9.86 3.85
N PHE A 213 -0.87 -10.22 3.90
CA PHE A 213 -0.46 -11.48 4.50
C PHE A 213 -0.50 -11.41 6.04
N PRO A 214 -1.02 -12.46 6.69
CA PRO A 214 -0.79 -12.70 8.11
C PRO A 214 0.71 -12.79 8.45
N PRO A 215 1.11 -12.50 9.69
CA PRO A 215 2.49 -12.68 10.15
C PRO A 215 2.91 -14.13 10.11
N ASN A 216 4.19 -14.37 9.80
CA ASN A 216 4.78 -15.71 9.67
C ASN A 216 3.99 -16.65 8.74
N LEU A 217 3.30 -16.09 7.73
CA LEU A 217 2.50 -16.86 6.79
C LEU A 217 3.31 -17.96 6.11
N PHE A 218 2.77 -19.17 6.19
CA PHE A 218 3.26 -20.37 5.53
C PHE A 218 2.06 -21.11 4.92
N VAL A 219 2.22 -21.58 3.67
CA VAL A 219 1.12 -22.19 2.90
C VAL A 219 1.61 -23.49 2.27
N LYS A 220 0.82 -24.55 2.39
CA LYS A 220 0.99 -25.80 1.63
C LYS A 220 -0.22 -26.01 0.72
N VAL A 221 0.02 -26.41 -0.52
CA VAL A 221 -1.02 -26.77 -1.48
C VAL A 221 -0.78 -28.23 -1.88
N ASN A 222 -1.76 -29.10 -1.66
CA ASN A 222 -1.65 -30.54 -1.90
C ASN A 222 -0.40 -31.18 -1.25
N GLY A 223 -0.07 -30.76 -0.03
CA GLY A 223 1.09 -31.22 0.73
C GLY A 223 2.43 -30.59 0.33
N LYS A 224 2.49 -29.83 -0.77
CA LYS A 224 3.72 -29.15 -1.25
C LYS A 224 3.80 -27.72 -0.72
N LEU A 225 5.00 -27.28 -0.33
CA LEU A 225 5.24 -25.90 0.11
C LEU A 225 4.98 -24.92 -1.04
N CYS A 226 4.11 -23.94 -0.79
CA CYS A 226 3.82 -22.87 -1.73
C CYS A 226 4.88 -21.77 -1.65
N PRO A 227 5.57 -21.43 -2.75
CA PRO A 227 6.50 -20.31 -2.76
C PRO A 227 5.74 -19.00 -2.57
N LEU A 228 6.14 -18.23 -1.57
CA LEU A 228 5.62 -16.89 -1.31
C LEU A 228 6.66 -15.84 -1.74
N PRO A 229 6.25 -14.58 -1.98
CA PRO A 229 7.20 -13.51 -2.30
C PRO A 229 8.38 -13.44 -1.32
N GLY A 230 9.58 -13.12 -1.83
CA GLY A 230 10.76 -12.95 -1.00
C GLY A 230 10.61 -11.82 0.03
N TYR A 231 11.38 -11.90 1.12
CA TYR A 231 11.41 -10.83 2.13
C TYR A 231 12.08 -9.58 1.57
N LEU A 232 11.54 -8.41 1.93
CA LEU A 232 12.21 -7.15 1.67
C LEU A 232 13.36 -6.96 2.67
N PRO A 233 14.47 -6.33 2.26
CA PRO A 233 15.56 -6.00 3.18
C PRO A 233 15.02 -5.12 4.33
N PRO A 234 15.49 -5.31 5.58
CA PRO A 234 15.02 -4.53 6.72
C PRO A 234 15.30 -3.04 6.49
N THR A 235 14.26 -2.20 6.63
CA THR A 235 14.42 -0.75 6.48
C THR A 235 15.07 -0.08 7.69
N LYS A 236 15.15 -0.78 8.83
CA LYS A 236 15.71 -0.31 10.12
C LYS A 236 16.26 -1.49 10.91
N ASN A 237 17.28 -1.25 11.74
CA ASN A 237 17.84 -2.25 12.64
C ASN A 237 16.75 -2.75 13.62
N GLY A 238 16.55 -4.07 13.68
CA GLY A 238 15.56 -4.72 14.54
C GLY A 238 14.12 -4.76 13.98
N ALA A 239 13.87 -4.27 12.77
CA ALA A 239 12.56 -4.44 12.12
C ALA A 239 12.43 -5.88 11.58
N GLU A 240 11.31 -6.54 11.89
CA GLU A 240 11.03 -7.86 11.34
C GLU A 240 10.98 -7.81 9.81
N PRO A 241 11.59 -8.78 9.11
CA PRO A 241 11.52 -8.87 7.65
C PRO A 241 10.05 -8.95 7.21
N LYS A 242 9.59 -7.96 6.44
CA LYS A 242 8.23 -7.94 5.91
C LYS A 242 8.20 -8.50 4.49
N ARG A 243 7.33 -9.47 4.26
CA ARG A 243 7.00 -9.97 2.93
C ARG A 243 6.02 -8.99 2.25
N PRO A 244 6.22 -8.62 0.98
CA PRO A 244 5.24 -7.81 0.27
C PRO A 244 4.00 -8.66 0.00
N SER A 245 2.85 -8.21 0.51
CA SER A 245 1.55 -8.87 0.29
C SER A 245 1.13 -8.74 -1.17
N ARG A 246 0.85 -9.87 -1.82
CA ARG A 246 0.48 -9.97 -3.24
C ARG A 246 -0.41 -11.21 -3.46
N PRO A 247 -1.22 -11.26 -4.53
CA PRO A 247 -1.87 -12.49 -4.94
C PRO A 247 -0.83 -13.59 -5.20
N VAL A 248 -1.19 -14.84 -4.88
CA VAL A 248 -0.32 -16.01 -5.03
C VAL A 248 -0.90 -16.93 -6.09
N ASN A 249 -0.15 -17.15 -7.18
CA ASN A 249 -0.50 -18.13 -8.20
C ASN A 249 -0.19 -19.54 -7.68
N ILE A 250 -1.23 -20.32 -7.36
CA ILE A 250 -1.10 -21.69 -6.86
C ILE A 250 -1.35 -22.75 -7.94
N THR A 251 -1.62 -22.33 -9.19
CA THR A 251 -1.84 -23.23 -10.34
C THR A 251 -0.75 -24.30 -10.50
N PRO A 252 0.57 -24.00 -10.35
CA PRO A 252 1.61 -25.02 -10.48
C PRO A 252 1.57 -26.13 -9.42
N LEU A 253 0.86 -25.90 -8.30
CA LEU A 253 0.71 -26.85 -7.20
C LEU A 253 -0.68 -27.48 -7.15
N ALA A 254 -1.62 -26.96 -7.94
CA ALA A 254 -2.97 -27.46 -8.02
C ALA A 254 -3.03 -28.78 -8.81
N ARG A 255 -3.89 -29.69 -8.35
CA ARG A 255 -4.32 -30.86 -9.11
C ARG A 255 -5.34 -30.37 -10.14
N LEU A 256 -4.94 -30.36 -11.41
CA LEU A 256 -5.80 -29.98 -12.54
C LEU A 256 -6.67 -31.18 -12.96
N SER A 257 -7.54 -31.60 -12.05
CA SER A 257 -8.51 -32.68 -12.27
C SER A 257 -9.81 -32.36 -11.55
N ALA A 258 -10.93 -32.73 -12.16
CA ALA A 258 -12.25 -32.55 -11.58
C ALA A 258 -12.66 -33.70 -10.64
N THR A 259 -11.93 -34.81 -10.64
CA THR A 259 -12.26 -36.01 -9.84
C THR A 259 -11.61 -36.01 -8.46
N VAL A 260 -10.66 -35.11 -8.21
CA VAL A 260 -9.93 -35.03 -6.94
C VAL A 260 -9.95 -33.60 -6.39
N PRO A 261 -10.19 -33.43 -5.09
CA PRO A 261 -10.12 -32.11 -4.48
C PRO A 261 -8.67 -31.63 -4.33
N ASN A 262 -8.54 -30.31 -4.27
CA ASN A 262 -7.34 -29.60 -3.90
C ASN A 262 -7.40 -29.19 -2.44
N THR A 263 -6.30 -29.39 -1.70
CA THR A 263 -6.21 -29.00 -0.29
C THR A 263 -5.21 -27.87 -0.09
N ILE A 264 -5.54 -26.93 0.79
CA ILE A 264 -4.68 -25.82 1.21
C ILE A 264 -4.57 -25.85 2.73
N VAL A 265 -3.34 -25.91 3.24
CA VAL A 265 -3.05 -25.76 4.66
C VAL A 265 -2.34 -24.43 4.85
N VAL A 266 -2.86 -23.60 5.75
CA VAL A 266 -2.34 -22.27 6.05
C VAL A 266 -1.91 -22.23 7.50
N ASN A 267 -0.68 -21.80 7.75
CA ASN A 267 -0.17 -21.51 9.08
C ASN A 267 0.19 -20.02 9.18
N TRP A 268 -0.13 -19.40 10.31
CA TRP A 268 0.20 -18.01 10.60
C TRP A 268 0.33 -17.77 12.10
N SER A 269 0.88 -16.62 12.49
CA SER A 269 0.86 -16.18 13.89
C SER A 269 -0.33 -15.25 14.11
N SER A 270 -1.12 -15.50 15.16
CA SER A 270 -2.23 -14.64 15.55
C SER A 270 -1.72 -13.30 16.10
N GLU A 271 -2.38 -12.20 15.75
CA GLU A 271 -2.11 -10.86 16.29
C GLU A 271 -3.33 -10.37 17.04
N PHE A 272 -3.13 -9.90 18.28
CA PHE A 272 -4.24 -9.40 19.09
C PHE A 272 -4.99 -8.26 18.38
N GLY A 273 -6.30 -8.41 18.24
CA GLY A 273 -7.16 -7.41 17.61
C GLY A 273 -7.12 -7.39 16.08
N ARG A 274 -6.51 -8.38 15.42
CA ARG A 274 -6.54 -8.53 13.96
C ARG A 274 -6.97 -9.93 13.57
N ASN A 275 -8.00 -9.99 12.74
CA ASN A 275 -8.44 -11.20 12.05
C ASN A 275 -8.06 -11.09 10.58
N TYR A 276 -7.82 -12.24 9.96
CA TYR A 276 -7.40 -12.35 8.58
C TYR A 276 -8.40 -13.20 7.79
N SER A 277 -8.50 -12.97 6.50
CA SER A 277 -9.34 -13.77 5.60
C SER A 277 -8.54 -14.31 4.42
N LEU A 278 -8.89 -15.52 4.00
CA LEU A 278 -8.41 -16.18 2.80
C LEU A 278 -9.54 -16.29 1.77
N SER A 279 -9.19 -16.17 0.49
CA SER A 279 -10.08 -16.50 -0.64
C SER A 279 -9.30 -17.11 -1.80
N VAL A 280 -9.97 -17.90 -2.62
CA VAL A 280 -9.38 -18.55 -3.81
C VAL A 280 -10.26 -18.27 -5.01
N TYR A 281 -9.65 -17.82 -6.09
CA TYR A 281 -10.33 -17.44 -7.33
C TYR A 281 -9.78 -18.19 -8.52
N LEU A 282 -10.63 -18.48 -9.50
CA LEU A 282 -10.22 -18.75 -10.86
C LEU A 282 -10.13 -17.41 -11.60
N VAL A 283 -8.97 -17.09 -12.17
CA VAL A 283 -8.73 -15.78 -12.79
C VAL A 283 -8.10 -15.93 -14.17
N LYS A 284 -8.34 -14.98 -15.06
CA LYS A 284 -7.57 -14.78 -16.27
C LYS A 284 -6.60 -13.62 -16.08
N GLN A 285 -5.31 -13.90 -16.15
CA GLN A 285 -4.26 -12.88 -16.19
C GLN A 285 -4.33 -12.12 -17.51
N LEU A 286 -4.32 -10.80 -17.43
CA LEU A 286 -4.36 -9.88 -18.56
C LEU A 286 -2.97 -9.33 -18.83
N THR A 287 -2.74 -8.90 -20.07
CA THR A 287 -1.49 -8.22 -20.44
C THR A 287 -1.62 -6.70 -20.35
N SER A 288 -0.50 -5.99 -20.33
CA SER A 288 -0.48 -4.52 -20.46
C SER A 288 -1.17 -4.03 -21.73
N VAL A 289 -1.06 -4.78 -22.83
CA VAL A 289 -1.74 -4.48 -24.11
C VAL A 289 -3.25 -4.57 -23.96
N THR A 290 -3.76 -5.64 -23.33
CA THR A 290 -5.20 -5.80 -23.06
C THR A 290 -5.72 -4.70 -22.14
N LEU A 291 -4.96 -4.31 -21.10
CA LEU A 291 -5.36 -3.21 -20.21
C LEU A 291 -5.33 -1.85 -20.91
N LEU A 292 -4.42 -1.63 -21.85
CA LEU A 292 -4.38 -0.41 -22.66
C LEU A 292 -5.60 -0.31 -23.57
N GLN A 293 -6.01 -1.42 -24.19
CA GLN A 293 -7.25 -1.48 -24.98
C GLN A 293 -8.48 -1.18 -24.11
N LYS A 294 -8.57 -1.78 -22.91
CA LYS A 294 -9.63 -1.48 -21.94
C LYS A 294 -9.61 0.00 -21.50
N LEU A 295 -8.43 0.61 -21.35
CA LEU A 295 -8.29 2.02 -21.00
C LEU A 295 -8.77 2.92 -22.15
N ARG A 296 -8.41 2.61 -23.40
CA ARG A 296 -8.91 3.32 -24.59
C ARG A 296 -10.43 3.20 -24.72
N ALA A 297 -11.00 2.04 -24.41
CA ALA A 297 -12.44 1.81 -24.43
C ALA A 297 -13.21 2.62 -23.37
N LYS A 298 -12.55 3.10 -22.29
CA LYS A 298 -13.17 4.06 -21.35
C LYS A 298 -13.39 5.44 -21.98
N GLY A 299 -12.76 5.71 -23.13
CA GLY A 299 -12.86 6.98 -23.84
C GLY A 299 -11.75 7.98 -23.48
N ILE A 300 -11.72 9.06 -24.25
CA ILE A 300 -10.79 10.17 -24.08
C ILE A 300 -11.49 11.24 -23.22
N ARG A 301 -10.79 11.78 -22.22
CA ARG A 301 -11.33 12.85 -21.38
C ARG A 301 -11.49 14.12 -22.20
N ASN A 302 -12.61 14.82 -22.03
CA ASN A 302 -12.86 16.10 -22.70
C ASN A 302 -11.67 17.08 -22.49
N PRO A 303 -11.08 17.62 -23.57
CA PRO A 303 -10.00 18.61 -23.53
C PRO A 303 -10.27 19.82 -22.61
N ASP A 304 -11.54 20.25 -22.50
CA ASP A 304 -11.94 21.41 -21.70
C ASP A 304 -11.61 21.26 -20.22
N HIS A 305 -11.53 20.03 -19.70
CA HIS A 305 -11.08 19.81 -18.32
C HIS A 305 -9.63 20.22 -18.11
N SER A 306 -8.77 19.94 -19.09
CA SER A 306 -7.36 20.34 -19.04
C SER A 306 -7.23 21.85 -19.27
N ARG A 307 -8.01 22.42 -20.19
CA ARG A 307 -8.10 23.89 -20.37
C ARG A 307 -8.54 24.61 -19.10
N ALA A 308 -9.55 24.10 -18.40
CA ALA A 308 -10.00 24.65 -17.13
C ALA A 308 -8.91 24.56 -16.05
N LEU A 309 -8.19 23.43 -15.95
CA LEU A 309 -7.06 23.28 -15.02
C LEU A 309 -5.89 24.21 -15.35
N ILE A 310 -5.61 24.45 -16.64
CA ILE A 310 -4.63 25.44 -17.09
C ILE A 310 -5.05 26.83 -16.64
N LYS A 311 -6.31 27.22 -16.91
CA LYS A 311 -6.86 28.50 -16.50
C LYS A 311 -6.82 28.70 -14.99
N GLU A 312 -7.21 27.69 -14.21
CA GLU A 312 -7.12 27.69 -12.74
C GLU A 312 -5.68 27.96 -12.27
N LYS A 313 -4.70 27.28 -12.86
CA LYS A 313 -3.28 27.44 -12.51
C LYS A 313 -2.66 28.77 -12.95
N LEU A 314 -3.19 29.37 -14.01
CA LEU A 314 -2.75 30.67 -14.53
C LEU A 314 -3.54 31.84 -13.92
N THR A 315 -4.60 31.58 -13.15
CA THR A 315 -5.33 32.63 -12.47
C THR A 315 -4.44 33.17 -11.35
N ALA A 316 -4.08 34.44 -11.46
CA ALA A 316 -3.31 35.13 -10.43
C ALA A 316 -4.13 35.22 -9.13
N ASP A 317 -3.49 34.92 -8.01
CA ASP A 317 -4.03 35.20 -6.69
C ASP A 317 -3.81 36.71 -6.41
N PRO A 318 -4.87 37.51 -6.17
CA PRO A 318 -4.73 38.95 -5.94
C PRO A 318 -3.88 39.28 -4.71
N ASP A 319 -3.71 38.34 -3.78
CA ASP A 319 -2.88 38.50 -2.58
C ASP A 319 -1.43 38.01 -2.80
N SER A 320 -1.10 37.53 -4.01
CA SER A 320 0.23 37.03 -4.36
C SER A 320 1.00 38.00 -5.26
N GLU A 321 2.20 38.40 -4.84
CA GLU A 321 3.11 39.24 -5.64
C GLU A 321 3.69 38.49 -6.87
N ILE A 322 3.59 37.16 -6.90
CA ILE A 322 4.15 36.32 -7.96
C ILE A 322 3.00 35.59 -8.67
N ALA A 323 2.70 36.01 -9.91
CA ALA A 323 1.74 35.35 -10.77
C ALA A 323 2.44 34.38 -11.74
N THR A 324 1.82 33.23 -11.99
CA THR A 324 2.27 32.31 -13.04
C THR A 324 1.73 32.80 -14.39
N THR A 325 2.59 33.38 -15.22
CA THR A 325 2.21 33.94 -16.53
C THR A 325 2.12 32.91 -17.65
N SER A 326 2.74 31.74 -17.47
CA SER A 326 2.72 30.67 -18.45
C SER A 326 3.01 29.30 -17.82
N LEU A 327 2.50 28.24 -18.45
CA LEU A 327 2.75 26.86 -18.01
C LEU A 327 3.45 26.09 -19.12
N ARG A 328 4.63 25.55 -18.80
CA ARG A 328 5.41 24.71 -19.71
C ARG A 328 5.17 23.24 -19.41
N VAL A 329 4.99 22.44 -20.45
CA VAL A 329 4.88 20.97 -20.36
C VAL A 329 5.64 20.30 -21.50
N SER A 330 6.09 19.07 -21.26
CA SER A 330 6.74 18.25 -22.28
C SER A 330 5.74 17.30 -22.96
N LEU A 331 5.88 17.15 -24.27
CA LEU A 331 5.23 16.13 -25.09
C LEU A 331 5.98 14.79 -25.06
N MET A 332 7.08 14.73 -24.29
CA MET A 332 7.88 13.53 -24.07
C MET A 332 7.45 12.82 -22.78
N CYS A 333 7.42 11.49 -22.83
CA CYS A 333 7.10 10.67 -21.69
C CYS A 333 8.21 10.76 -20.63
N PRO A 334 7.91 11.14 -19.37
CA PRO A 334 8.91 11.25 -18.32
C PRO A 334 9.53 9.89 -17.96
N LEU A 335 8.82 8.78 -18.21
CA LEU A 335 9.32 7.41 -18.03
C LEU A 335 10.19 6.93 -19.19
N GLY A 336 9.70 7.08 -20.42
CA GLY A 336 10.30 6.47 -21.60
C GLY A 336 11.26 7.36 -22.37
N LYS A 337 11.28 8.67 -22.06
CA LYS A 337 12.03 9.70 -22.80
C LYS A 337 11.75 9.73 -24.30
N MET A 338 10.62 9.16 -24.70
CA MET A 338 10.09 9.10 -26.06
C MET A 338 8.80 9.90 -26.16
N ARG A 339 8.43 10.32 -27.36
CA ARG A 339 7.19 11.06 -27.60
C ARG A 339 5.97 10.30 -27.06
N LEU A 340 5.09 11.01 -26.36
CA LEU A 340 3.84 10.43 -25.86
C LEU A 340 3.01 9.89 -27.02
N THR A 341 2.52 8.66 -26.92
CA THR A 341 1.56 8.08 -27.87
C THR A 341 0.17 8.05 -27.28
N VAL A 342 0.05 7.67 -26.00
CA VAL A 342 -1.21 7.72 -25.26
C VAL A 342 -1.00 8.59 -24.01
N PRO A 343 -1.22 9.92 -24.09
CA PRO A 343 -1.03 10.82 -22.96
C PRO A 343 -2.02 10.47 -21.84
N CYS A 344 -1.48 10.03 -20.71
CA CYS A 344 -2.24 9.54 -19.59
C CYS A 344 -1.78 10.17 -18.28
N ARG A 345 -2.73 10.34 -17.36
CA ARG A 345 -2.48 10.69 -15.96
C ARG A 345 -3.61 10.15 -15.09
N ALA A 346 -3.43 10.13 -13.77
CA ALA A 346 -4.56 9.85 -12.88
C ALA A 346 -5.42 11.10 -12.71
N ILE A 347 -6.74 10.95 -12.57
CA ILE A 347 -7.66 12.05 -12.31
C ILE A 347 -7.33 12.80 -11.00
N THR A 348 -6.64 12.14 -10.06
CA THR A 348 -6.19 12.70 -8.79
C THR A 348 -4.87 13.46 -8.87
N CYS A 349 -4.23 13.50 -10.04
CA CYS A 349 -2.99 14.25 -10.25
C CYS A 349 -3.27 15.75 -10.43
N THR A 350 -2.56 16.58 -9.67
CA THR A 350 -2.68 18.05 -9.73
C THR A 350 -1.74 18.72 -10.75
N HIS A 351 -0.93 17.94 -11.46
CA HIS A 351 -0.05 18.40 -12.54
C HIS A 351 -0.69 18.20 -13.92
N LEU A 352 -0.22 18.96 -14.91
CA LEU A 352 -0.62 18.82 -16.31
C LEU A 352 0.21 17.78 -17.07
N GLN A 353 1.48 17.62 -16.71
CA GLN A 353 2.40 16.69 -17.40
C GLN A 353 1.81 15.27 -17.46
N CYS A 354 1.63 14.75 -18.67
CA CYS A 354 1.19 13.39 -18.90
C CYS A 354 2.38 12.42 -18.94
N PHE A 355 2.10 11.14 -18.76
CA PHE A 355 3.00 10.02 -19.03
C PHE A 355 2.36 9.06 -20.02
N ASP A 356 3.16 8.24 -20.70
CA ASP A 356 2.63 7.32 -21.70
C ASP A 356 1.93 6.12 -21.04
N ALA A 357 0.67 5.89 -21.41
CA ALA A 357 -0.14 4.83 -20.82
C ALA A 357 0.41 3.43 -21.09
N ALA A 358 0.93 3.18 -22.30
CA ALA A 358 1.40 1.84 -22.67
C ALA A 358 2.61 1.45 -21.83
N LEU A 359 3.60 2.35 -21.73
CA LEU A 359 4.79 2.14 -20.92
C LEU A 359 4.45 2.03 -19.42
N TYR A 360 3.52 2.86 -18.94
CA TYR A 360 3.05 2.81 -17.55
C TYR A 360 2.44 1.45 -17.19
N LEU A 361 1.61 0.90 -18.08
CA LEU A 361 0.98 -0.40 -17.90
C LEU A 361 2.01 -1.53 -17.98
N GLN A 362 2.96 -1.50 -18.92
CA GLN A 362 4.06 -2.48 -19.00
C GLN A 362 4.90 -2.53 -17.71
N MET A 363 5.19 -1.37 -17.11
CA MET A 363 5.91 -1.31 -15.84
C MET A 363 5.10 -1.94 -14.70
N ASN A 364 3.80 -1.66 -14.63
CA ASN A 364 2.92 -2.20 -13.59
C ASN A 364 2.58 -3.68 -13.79
N GLU A 365 2.65 -4.20 -15.01
CA GLU A 365 2.55 -5.63 -15.30
C GLU A 365 3.69 -6.41 -14.65
N LYS A 366 4.92 -5.88 -14.73
CA LYS A 366 6.10 -6.46 -14.07
C LYS A 366 6.10 -6.22 -12.55
N LYS A 367 5.84 -4.98 -12.13
CA LYS A 367 5.85 -4.58 -10.71
C LYS A 367 4.70 -3.59 -10.45
N PRO A 368 3.55 -4.06 -9.96
CA PRO A 368 2.36 -3.22 -9.76
C PRO A 368 2.52 -2.30 -8.55
N THR A 369 3.18 -1.15 -8.73
CA THR A 369 3.33 -0.10 -7.70
C THR A 369 2.18 0.90 -7.73
N TRP A 370 1.61 1.12 -8.92
CA TRP A 370 0.55 2.09 -9.20
C TRP A 370 0.88 3.48 -8.68
N THR A 371 2.11 3.92 -8.95
CA THR A 371 2.66 5.21 -8.53
C THR A 371 2.86 6.11 -9.75
N CYS A 372 2.40 7.35 -9.70
CA CYS A 372 2.56 8.32 -10.79
C CYS A 372 4.06 8.68 -10.97
N PRO A 373 4.63 8.59 -12.17
CA PRO A 373 6.04 8.90 -12.41
C PRO A 373 6.37 10.40 -12.42
N VAL A 374 5.38 11.27 -12.28
CA VAL A 374 5.58 12.73 -12.27
C VAL A 374 5.54 13.29 -10.85
N CYS A 375 4.65 12.78 -9.98
CA CYS A 375 4.44 13.33 -8.65
C CYS A 375 4.49 12.31 -7.51
N ASP A 376 4.83 11.05 -7.81
CA ASP A 376 4.96 9.94 -6.85
C ASP A 376 3.70 9.62 -6.01
N LYS A 377 2.57 10.26 -6.31
CA LYS A 377 1.26 9.94 -5.71
C LYS A 377 0.68 8.67 -6.32
N LYS A 378 -0.31 8.08 -5.63
CA LYS A 378 -1.04 6.91 -6.13
C LYS A 378 -1.79 7.23 -7.41
N ALA A 379 -1.62 6.36 -8.41
CA ALA A 379 -2.25 6.42 -9.73
C ALA A 379 -2.80 5.02 -10.09
N PRO A 380 -3.81 4.52 -9.36
CA PRO A 380 -4.40 3.21 -9.64
C PRO A 380 -5.06 3.21 -11.03
N TYR A 381 -5.09 2.03 -11.67
CA TYR A 381 -5.67 1.85 -13.02
C TYR A 381 -7.06 2.47 -13.20
N ASP A 382 -7.92 2.34 -12.20
CA ASP A 382 -9.30 2.83 -12.27
C ASP A 382 -9.39 4.36 -12.33
N ASN A 383 -8.35 5.06 -11.86
CA ASN A 383 -8.27 6.51 -11.88
C ASN A 383 -7.53 7.06 -13.11
N LEU A 384 -6.99 6.20 -13.98
CA LEU A 384 -6.29 6.62 -15.18
C LEU A 384 -7.27 7.20 -16.21
N ILE A 385 -6.87 8.32 -16.80
CA ILE A 385 -7.56 9.00 -17.89
C ILE A 385 -6.62 9.18 -19.07
N ILE A 386 -7.17 9.22 -20.28
CA ILE A 386 -6.46 9.70 -21.47
C ILE A 386 -6.80 11.19 -21.63
N ASP A 387 -5.79 12.05 -21.64
CA ASP A 387 -5.98 13.51 -21.68
C ASP A 387 -6.25 13.99 -23.11
N GLY A 388 -7.48 14.47 -23.36
CA GLY A 388 -7.91 14.87 -24.70
C GLY A 388 -7.17 16.07 -25.25
N LEU A 389 -6.80 17.04 -24.41
CA LEU A 389 -6.06 18.22 -24.87
C LEU A 389 -4.67 17.82 -25.35
N PHE A 390 -3.97 16.97 -24.60
CA PHE A 390 -2.67 16.44 -25.06
C PHE A 390 -2.82 15.58 -26.31
N MET A 391 -3.92 14.84 -26.47
CA MET A 391 -4.18 14.08 -27.69
C MET A 391 -4.32 15.01 -28.91
N GLU A 392 -5.08 16.10 -28.80
CA GLU A 392 -5.21 17.11 -29.86
C GLU A 392 -3.84 17.73 -30.21
N ILE A 393 -3.08 18.12 -29.19
CA ILE A 393 -1.77 18.74 -29.37
C ILE A 393 -0.78 17.78 -30.05
N LEU A 394 -0.70 16.53 -29.59
CA LEU A 394 0.19 15.52 -30.17
C LEU A 394 -0.13 15.21 -31.64
N ASN A 395 -1.40 15.34 -32.05
CA ASN A 395 -1.83 15.18 -33.44
C ASN A 395 -1.53 16.42 -34.31
N SER A 396 -1.40 17.60 -33.70
CA SER A 396 -1.21 18.88 -34.40
C SER A 396 0.24 19.37 -34.47
N CYS A 397 1.07 19.07 -33.46
CA CYS A 397 2.51 19.34 -33.46
C CYS A 397 3.26 18.01 -33.54
N THR A 398 4.19 17.85 -34.47
CA THR A 398 5.05 16.64 -34.58
C THR A 398 6.52 16.92 -34.32
N ASP A 399 6.94 18.19 -34.42
CA ASP A 399 8.32 18.67 -34.46
C ASP A 399 8.72 19.46 -33.19
N CYS A 400 7.98 19.28 -32.09
CA CYS A 400 8.24 19.92 -30.81
C CYS A 400 8.17 18.94 -29.63
N ASP A 401 9.12 19.07 -28.69
CA ASP A 401 9.19 18.27 -27.47
C ASP A 401 8.56 18.97 -26.26
N GLU A 402 8.41 20.29 -26.33
CA GLU A 402 7.82 21.13 -25.28
C GLU A 402 6.87 22.17 -25.87
N ILE A 403 5.86 22.50 -25.09
CA ILE A 403 4.89 23.55 -25.39
C ILE A 403 4.72 24.47 -24.19
N GLN A 404 4.24 25.68 -24.45
CA GLN A 404 3.91 26.67 -23.44
C GLN A 404 2.46 27.08 -23.59
N PHE A 405 1.68 26.98 -22.51
CA PHE A 405 0.31 27.48 -22.41
C PHE A 405 0.30 28.91 -21.89
N MET A 406 -0.59 29.72 -22.47
CA MET A 406 -0.83 31.12 -22.13
C MET A 406 -2.18 31.29 -21.39
N GLU A 407 -2.39 32.46 -20.79
CA GLU A 407 -3.60 32.77 -19.99
C GLU A 407 -4.90 32.72 -20.79
N ASP A 408 -4.85 33.05 -22.08
CA ASP A 408 -5.97 32.97 -23.01
C ASP A 408 -6.33 31.52 -23.41
N GLY A 409 -5.56 30.53 -22.93
CA GLY A 409 -5.73 29.10 -23.23
C GLY A 409 -5.07 28.66 -24.53
N SER A 410 -4.44 29.58 -25.27
CA SER A 410 -3.60 29.24 -26.42
C SER A 410 -2.32 28.54 -25.99
N TRP A 411 -1.68 27.86 -26.93
CA TRP A 411 -0.39 27.23 -26.72
C TRP A 411 0.53 27.43 -27.92
N CYS A 412 1.84 27.49 -27.67
CA CYS A 412 2.85 27.55 -28.71
C CYS A 412 3.97 26.51 -28.50
N PRO A 413 4.55 25.97 -29.58
CA PRO A 413 5.76 25.16 -29.51
C PRO A 413 6.91 25.97 -28.92
N MET A 414 7.62 25.38 -27.96
CA MET A 414 8.88 25.94 -27.49
C MET A 414 9.96 25.59 -28.52
N LYS A 415 10.56 26.60 -29.17
CA LYS A 415 11.74 26.38 -30.00
C LYS A 415 12.89 25.96 -29.08
N PRO A 416 13.71 24.95 -29.45
CA PRO A 416 14.94 24.69 -28.74
C PRO A 416 15.75 25.98 -28.80
N LYS A 417 16.08 26.53 -27.63
CA LYS A 417 16.92 27.72 -27.53
C LYS A 417 18.26 27.32 -28.15
N LYS A 418 18.52 27.73 -29.41
CA LYS A 418 19.90 27.80 -29.89
C LYS A 418 20.58 28.75 -28.92
N GLU A 419 21.49 28.23 -28.10
CA GLU A 419 22.49 29.08 -27.48
C GLU A 419 23.25 29.75 -28.63
N ASN A 420 22.79 30.93 -29.02
CA ASN A 420 23.71 31.89 -29.58
C ASN A 420 24.62 32.23 -28.40
N GLN A 421 25.84 31.69 -28.43
CA GLN A 421 26.96 32.31 -27.74
C GLN A 421 27.10 33.73 -28.31
N GLU A 422 26.40 34.68 -27.70
CA GLU A 422 26.82 36.08 -27.78
C GLU A 422 28.11 36.17 -26.98
N VAL A 423 29.23 35.95 -27.67
CA VAL A 423 30.53 36.38 -27.20
C VAL A 423 30.48 37.90 -27.15
N CYS A 424 30.36 38.44 -25.95
CA CYS A 424 30.63 39.84 -25.65
C CYS A 424 32.10 40.11 -25.99
N GLN A 425 32.39 40.64 -27.18
CA GLN A 425 33.70 41.20 -27.49
C GLN A 425 33.77 42.60 -26.91
N THR A 426 34.55 42.70 -25.84
CA THR A 426 35.02 43.95 -25.26
C THR A 426 35.77 44.80 -26.30
N SER A 427 35.45 46.09 -26.27
CA SER A 427 36.05 47.22 -26.97
C SER A 427 37.57 47.17 -27.19
N ALA A 428 38.00 47.44 -28.42
CA ALA A 428 39.25 48.14 -28.69
C ALA A 428 39.04 49.13 -29.85
N PHE A 429 39.38 50.37 -29.55
CA PHE A 429 39.32 51.55 -30.40
C PHE A 429 40.54 51.61 -31.33
N SER A 430 40.35 51.77 -32.64
CA SER A 430 41.08 52.72 -33.51
C SER A 430 40.74 52.54 -35.00
N GLY A 431 40.24 53.61 -35.62
CA GLY A 431 40.91 54.18 -36.80
C GLY A 431 40.41 53.88 -38.22
N ILE A 432 39.63 54.85 -38.74
CA ILE A 432 39.67 55.44 -40.10
C ILE A 432 38.86 54.77 -41.25
N GLU A 433 38.19 55.66 -41.97
CA GLU A 433 37.20 55.58 -43.05
C GLU A 433 37.68 54.93 -44.36
N ALA A 434 36.75 54.30 -45.11
CA ALA A 434 36.48 54.59 -46.53
C ALA A 434 35.37 53.67 -47.11
N ASP A 435 34.21 54.29 -47.37
CA ASP A 435 33.40 54.24 -48.60
C ASP A 435 33.26 52.98 -49.50
N ARG A 436 31.96 52.75 -49.84
CA ARG A 436 31.35 52.28 -51.12
C ARG A 436 30.98 50.78 -51.33
N TRP A 437 29.65 50.61 -51.45
CA TRP A 437 28.90 50.15 -52.65
C TRP A 437 29.08 48.70 -53.14
N PHE A 438 27.96 47.99 -53.37
CA PHE A 438 27.95 46.80 -54.23
C PHE A 438 27.07 45.62 -53.78
N SER A 439 25.88 45.51 -54.36
CA SER A 439 24.96 44.38 -54.30
C SER A 439 25.54 43.01 -54.71
N SER A 440 24.77 41.98 -54.37
CA SER A 440 24.40 40.86 -55.26
C SER A 440 25.24 39.59 -55.26
N ALA A 441 24.65 38.57 -54.61
CA ALA A 441 24.19 37.30 -55.18
C ALA A 441 25.19 36.23 -55.66
N ALA A 442 24.63 35.01 -55.61
CA ALA A 442 25.06 33.72 -56.16
C ALA A 442 26.20 33.04 -55.38
N SER A 443 25.90 32.00 -54.61
CA SER A 443 25.55 30.64 -55.07
C SER A 443 26.68 30.03 -55.92
N SER A 444 27.37 29.04 -55.36
CA SER A 444 27.63 27.77 -56.05
C SER A 444 28.17 26.72 -55.09
N LEU A 445 27.56 25.55 -55.23
CA LEU A 445 27.89 24.27 -54.63
C LEU A 445 29.19 23.70 -55.22
N TYR A 446 29.94 22.93 -54.43
CA TYR A 446 30.61 21.73 -54.94
C TYR A 446 30.85 20.67 -53.86
N THR A 447 30.70 19.47 -54.36
CA THR A 447 30.69 18.10 -53.84
C THR A 447 32.02 17.55 -53.31
N VAL A 448 31.91 16.81 -52.20
CA VAL A 448 32.47 15.48 -51.82
C VAL A 448 33.63 14.85 -52.63
N SER A 449 34.71 14.43 -51.92
CA SER A 449 35.35 13.08 -51.90
C SER A 449 36.63 13.07 -51.02
N SER A 450 36.73 12.22 -49.96
CA SER A 450 37.41 10.90 -49.85
C SER A 450 38.96 10.98 -49.93
N GLU A 451 39.69 10.90 -48.81
CA GLU A 451 40.37 9.74 -48.16
C GLU A 451 41.91 9.90 -48.17
N GLY A 452 42.61 9.60 -47.05
CA GLY A 452 44.08 9.36 -47.07
C GLY A 452 44.94 9.77 -45.86
N LYS A 453 44.88 8.99 -44.76
CA LYS A 453 45.93 8.59 -43.77
C LYS A 453 47.12 9.49 -43.32
N ASN A 454 47.26 9.52 -41.98
CA ASN A 454 48.45 9.46 -41.10
C ASN A 454 49.41 10.66 -40.96
N ALA A 455 49.48 11.29 -39.76
CA ALA A 455 50.44 10.96 -38.68
C ALA A 455 50.59 12.10 -37.62
N SER A 456 50.79 11.66 -36.37
CA SER A 456 51.54 12.25 -35.23
C SER A 456 51.19 13.60 -34.57
N GLU A 457 50.98 13.48 -33.26
CA GLU A 457 51.46 14.33 -32.14
C GLU A 457 50.78 15.65 -31.78
N GLY A 458 50.52 15.79 -30.47
CA GLY A 458 50.15 17.06 -29.84
C GLY A 458 49.21 16.95 -28.63
N LYS A 459 49.69 16.36 -27.52
CA LYS A 459 49.02 16.48 -26.21
C LYS A 459 49.01 17.95 -25.76
N LYS A 460 47.83 18.49 -25.44
CA LYS A 460 47.69 19.56 -24.43
C LYS A 460 46.56 19.20 -23.47
N LYS A 461 46.95 18.86 -22.23
CA LYS A 461 46.07 18.80 -21.06
C LYS A 461 45.70 20.23 -20.69
N VAL A 462 44.41 20.49 -20.50
CA VAL A 462 43.90 21.69 -19.84
C VAL A 462 43.55 21.31 -18.41
N GLU A 463 44.16 22.00 -17.45
CA GLU A 463 43.87 21.90 -16.02
C GLU A 463 42.55 22.61 -15.72
N VAL A 464 41.66 21.94 -14.99
CA VAL A 464 40.45 22.55 -14.41
C VAL A 464 40.64 22.51 -12.89
N ILE A 465 40.63 23.70 -12.31
CA ILE A 465 40.79 23.97 -10.88
C ILE A 465 39.43 23.76 -10.21
N ASP A 466 39.38 22.84 -9.26
CA ASP A 466 38.23 22.61 -8.38
C ASP A 466 38.37 23.50 -7.13
N LEU A 467 37.37 24.35 -6.86
CA LEU A 467 37.34 25.35 -5.78
C LEU A 467 36.32 24.98 -4.70
N THR A 468 36.31 23.73 -4.24
CA THR A 468 35.59 23.39 -3.00
C THR A 468 36.36 22.41 -2.14
N LEU A 469 37.42 22.86 -1.46
CA LEU A 469 37.84 22.27 -0.18
C LEU A 469 38.42 23.36 0.72
N ASP A 470 37.65 23.74 1.73
CA ASP A 470 38.13 24.44 2.92
C ASP A 470 38.69 23.41 3.91
N SER A 471 39.73 23.81 4.64
CA SER A 471 40.73 22.97 5.30
C SER A 471 40.38 22.55 6.73
N SER A 472 40.82 21.35 7.16
CA SER A 472 41.34 21.04 8.51
C SER A 472 41.72 19.53 8.59
N SER A 473 43.02 19.17 8.45
CA SER A 473 43.98 18.64 9.48
C SER A 473 43.40 17.63 10.49
N ASP A 474 44.02 16.51 10.87
CA ASP A 474 45.34 15.91 10.63
C ASP A 474 45.32 14.46 11.22
N GLU A 475 46.43 13.72 11.08
CA GLU A 475 46.89 12.52 11.84
C GLU A 475 46.81 11.11 11.18
N GLU A 476 47.98 10.70 10.70
CA GLU A 476 48.68 9.40 10.57
C GLU A 476 47.95 8.03 10.43
N GLU A 477 48.31 7.30 9.37
CA GLU A 477 48.31 5.83 9.26
C GLU A 477 49.69 5.24 9.59
N PRO A 478 49.76 3.93 9.99
CA PRO A 478 50.69 3.02 9.29
C PRO A 478 50.10 1.59 9.09
N PRO A 479 50.78 0.62 8.43
CA PRO A 479 50.54 0.27 7.02
C PRO A 479 50.04 -1.17 6.78
N ALA A 480 49.58 -1.42 5.55
CA ALA A 480 49.02 -2.67 5.06
C ALA A 480 50.04 -3.83 4.88
N LYS A 481 49.63 -5.05 5.27
CA LYS A 481 50.30 -6.32 4.92
C LYS A 481 49.74 -6.90 3.60
N LYS A 482 50.66 -7.37 2.75
CA LYS A 482 50.43 -8.14 1.52
C LYS A 482 50.27 -9.66 1.78
N GLN A 483 49.81 -10.35 0.72
CA GLN A 483 49.82 -11.80 0.38
C GLN A 483 48.56 -12.59 0.78
N CYS A 484 48.03 -13.55 0.01
CA CYS A 484 48.26 -14.11 -1.33
C CYS A 484 47.00 -14.94 -1.70
N PRO A 485 46.76 -15.29 -2.99
CA PRO A 485 45.64 -16.16 -3.38
C PRO A 485 46.03 -17.64 -3.24
N VAL A 486 45.13 -18.48 -2.76
CA VAL A 486 45.31 -19.95 -2.78
C VAL A 486 44.14 -20.62 -3.48
N SER A 487 44.54 -21.42 -4.48
CA SER A 487 43.76 -22.22 -5.39
C SER A 487 43.04 -23.39 -4.73
N SER A 488 41.94 -23.78 -5.35
CA SER A 488 41.16 -25.01 -5.20
C SER A 488 41.98 -26.30 -5.41
N VAL A 489 41.86 -27.27 -4.50
CA VAL A 489 42.02 -28.72 -4.77
C VAL A 489 41.02 -29.51 -3.89
N ALA A 490 40.62 -30.66 -4.43
CA ALA A 490 39.49 -31.53 -4.12
C ALA A 490 39.51 -32.32 -2.78
N LEU A 491 38.28 -32.79 -2.48
CA LEU A 491 37.75 -33.82 -1.56
C LEU A 491 38.65 -35.06 -1.28
N PRO A 492 38.41 -35.84 -0.20
CA PRO A 492 37.13 -36.53 0.12
C PRO A 492 36.19 -35.84 1.10
#